data_AF-A0A1M7TTJ8-F1
#
_entry.id   AF-A0A1M7TTJ8-F1
#
_cell.length_a   1.000
_cell.length_b   1.000
_cell.length_c   1.000
_cell.angle_alpha   90.00
_cell.angle_beta   90.00
_cell.angle_gamma   90.00
#
_symmetry.space_group_name_H-M   'P 1'
#
loop_
_entity.id
_entity.type
_entity.pdbx_description
1 polymer ?
#
loop_
_entity_poly.entity_id
_entity_poly.type
_entity_poly.pdbx_seq_one_letter_code
_entity_poly.pdbx_strand_id
1 'polypeptide(L)'
;MLSRDSAERLVLYLEDAEENLQRALLAVSSFPKEERQKFSKLLYQAVAVLNSDGWKPVYDEYPDLAPEYESLEPPTINSELSWDKVSLEPPLTAEDVDAILLPLLRSHWKKVMLVVYEARDSCIMQR
;
A
#
# COMPACT_ATOMS: atom_id res chain seq x y z
N MET A 1 3.36 21.78 24.82
CA MET A 1 2.25 21.99 23.86
C MET A 1 2.85 22.56 22.60
N LEU A 2 2.62 21.89 21.49
CA LEU A 2 3.00 22.39 20.18
C LEU A 2 2.03 23.54 19.83
N SER A 3 2.49 24.66 19.27
CA SER A 3 1.56 25.65 18.74
C SER A 3 0.87 25.10 17.48
N ARG A 4 -0.36 25.55 17.19
CA ARG A 4 -1.09 25.10 15.99
C ARG A 4 -0.30 25.30 14.69
N ASP A 5 0.31 26.48 14.53
CA ASP A 5 1.20 26.79 13.40
C ASP A 5 2.42 25.84 13.31
N SER A 6 2.94 25.38 14.45
CA SER A 6 4.00 24.36 14.46
C SER A 6 3.47 22.96 14.17
N ALA A 7 2.22 22.66 14.55
CA ALA A 7 1.55 21.39 14.26
C ALA A 7 1.26 21.24 12.77
N GLU A 8 0.70 22.27 12.14
CA GLU A 8 0.45 22.32 10.70
C GLU A 8 1.76 22.16 9.90
N ARG A 9 2.84 22.84 10.30
CA ARG A 9 4.16 22.63 9.68
C ARG A 9 4.70 21.23 9.89
N LEU A 10 4.51 20.65 11.08
CA LEU A 10 4.96 19.29 11.35
C LEU A 10 4.22 18.27 10.49
N VAL A 11 2.89 18.42 10.30
CA VAL A 11 2.11 17.60 9.37
C VAL A 11 2.74 17.63 7.97
N LEU A 12 2.98 18.83 7.42
CA LEU A 12 3.60 18.96 6.09
C LEU A 12 4.96 18.25 5.99
N TYR A 13 5.81 18.35 7.02
CA TYR A 13 7.10 17.66 7.02
C TYR A 13 6.96 16.14 7.10
N LEU A 14 5.97 15.64 7.84
CA LEU A 14 5.70 14.21 7.97
C LEU A 14 5.13 13.67 6.64
N GLU A 15 4.26 14.42 5.95
CA GLU A 15 3.74 14.08 4.62
C GLU A 15 4.87 13.99 3.58
N ASP A 16 5.73 15.02 3.53
CA ASP A 16 6.91 15.03 2.65
C ASP A 16 7.84 13.86 2.96
N ALA A 17 8.04 13.54 4.24
CA ALA A 17 8.89 12.42 4.65
C ALA A 17 8.29 11.07 4.19
N GLU A 18 7.00 10.87 4.36
CA GLU A 18 6.31 9.66 3.91
C GLU A 18 6.42 9.51 2.39
N GLU A 19 6.13 10.57 1.64
CA GLU A 19 6.21 10.55 0.17
C GLU A 19 7.63 10.19 -0.30
N ASN A 20 8.66 10.80 0.29
CA ASN A 20 10.04 10.52 -0.06
C ASN A 20 10.48 9.09 0.31
N LEU A 21 10.00 8.55 1.43
CA LEU A 21 10.25 7.16 1.81
C LEU A 21 9.58 6.18 0.84
N GLN A 22 8.35 6.46 0.40
CA GLN A 22 7.65 5.66 -0.61
C GLN A 22 8.39 5.71 -1.96
N ARG A 23 8.84 6.88 -2.40
CA ARG A 23 9.67 7.02 -3.61
C ARG A 23 10.99 6.25 -3.49
N ALA A 24 11.64 6.28 -2.33
CA ALA A 24 12.85 5.51 -2.09
C ALA A 24 12.59 3.99 -2.15
N LEU A 25 11.46 3.52 -1.61
CA LEU A 25 11.04 2.11 -1.72
C LEU A 25 10.87 1.67 -3.16
N LEU A 26 10.23 2.52 -3.98
CA LEU A 26 10.09 2.29 -5.42
C LEU A 26 11.45 2.27 -6.12
N ALA A 27 12.35 3.21 -5.82
CA ALA A 27 13.68 3.23 -6.43
C ALA A 27 14.47 1.95 -6.13
N VAL A 28 14.39 1.46 -4.88
CA VAL A 28 15.07 0.24 -4.43
C VAL A 28 14.50 -1.02 -5.06
N SER A 29 13.27 -1.02 -5.60
CA SER A 29 12.70 -2.21 -6.25
C SER A 29 13.54 -2.71 -7.43
N SER A 30 14.22 -1.77 -8.11
CA SER A 30 15.09 -2.03 -9.26
C SER A 30 16.46 -2.64 -8.91
N PHE A 31 16.79 -2.74 -7.61
CA PHE A 31 18.11 -3.21 -7.17
C PHE A 31 18.22 -4.74 -7.19
N PRO A 32 19.45 -5.29 -7.28
CA PRO A 32 19.69 -6.72 -7.08
C PRO A 32 19.15 -7.21 -5.73
N LYS A 33 18.69 -8.47 -5.67
CA LYS A 33 17.90 -9.03 -4.55
C LYS A 33 18.51 -8.78 -3.17
N GLU A 34 19.82 -8.97 -3.00
CA GLU A 34 20.51 -8.80 -1.71
C GLU A 34 20.53 -7.35 -1.25
N GLU A 35 20.86 -6.41 -2.15
CA GLU A 35 20.86 -4.98 -1.85
C GLU A 35 19.43 -4.48 -1.63
N ARG A 36 18.49 -4.90 -2.48
CA ARG A 36 17.06 -4.61 -2.32
C ARG A 36 16.56 -5.02 -0.95
N GLN A 37 16.83 -6.25 -0.50
CA GLN A 37 16.39 -6.71 0.82
C GLN A 37 16.96 -5.86 1.97
N LYS A 38 18.24 -5.47 1.88
CA LYS A 38 18.88 -4.63 2.91
C LYS A 38 18.23 -3.24 2.99
N PHE A 39 18.05 -2.57 1.86
CA PHE A 39 17.50 -1.22 1.82
C PHE A 39 15.99 -1.21 2.08
N SER A 40 15.22 -2.11 1.47
CA SER A 40 13.78 -2.20 1.70
C SER A 40 13.47 -2.43 3.19
N LYS A 41 14.24 -3.26 3.90
CA LYS A 41 14.04 -3.46 5.35
C LYS A 41 14.18 -2.16 6.14
N LEU A 42 15.20 -1.37 5.87
CA LEU A 42 15.44 -0.10 6.56
C LEU A 42 14.35 0.92 6.23
N LEU A 43 13.95 1.01 4.96
CA LEU A 43 12.89 1.92 4.52
C LEU A 43 11.54 1.54 5.11
N TYR A 44 11.18 0.25 5.14
CA TYR A 44 9.96 -0.20 5.80
C TYR A 44 9.95 0.10 7.31
N GLN A 45 11.10 -0.02 7.98
CA GLN A 45 11.21 0.37 9.39
C GLN A 45 11.01 1.88 9.57
N ALA A 46 11.58 2.70 8.68
CA ALA A 46 11.39 4.16 8.73
C ALA A 46 9.92 4.54 8.52
N VAL A 47 9.26 3.94 7.51
CA VAL A 47 7.81 4.15 7.26
C VAL A 47 6.98 3.70 8.46
N ALA A 48 7.30 2.56 9.06
CA ALA A 48 6.57 2.06 10.23
C ALA A 48 6.68 3.01 11.43
N VAL A 49 7.88 3.52 11.73
CA VAL A 49 8.10 4.50 12.81
C VAL A 49 7.36 5.81 12.53
N LEU A 50 7.42 6.29 11.28
CA LEU A 50 6.70 7.48 10.87
C LEU A 50 5.18 7.31 11.10
N ASN A 51 4.64 6.19 10.65
CA ASN A 51 3.20 5.91 10.67
C ASN A 51 2.67 5.51 12.06
N SER A 52 3.51 5.01 12.98
CA SER A 52 3.09 4.69 14.34
C SER A 52 3.25 5.85 15.31
N ASP A 53 4.39 6.54 15.27
CA ASP A 53 4.83 7.42 16.34
C ASP A 53 4.97 8.87 15.88
N GLY A 54 5.22 9.11 14.58
CA GLY A 54 5.43 10.45 14.04
C GLY A 54 4.17 11.32 14.10
N TRP A 55 3.03 10.74 13.72
CA TRP A 55 1.75 11.45 13.63
C TRP A 55 1.01 11.55 14.95
N LYS A 56 1.16 10.54 15.81
CA LYS A 56 0.34 10.36 17.01
C LYS A 56 0.32 11.60 17.94
N PRO A 57 1.47 12.23 18.27
CA PRO A 57 1.47 13.41 19.13
C PRO A 57 0.71 14.60 18.53
N VAL A 58 0.73 14.73 17.21
CA VAL A 58 0.07 15.84 16.50
C VAL A 58 -1.44 15.65 16.50
N TYR A 59 -1.91 14.45 16.15
CA TYR A 59 -3.34 14.17 16.09
C TYR A 59 -4.00 14.01 17.47
N ASP A 60 -3.25 13.58 18.48
CA ASP A 60 -3.73 13.57 19.88
C ASP A 60 -3.98 15.02 20.39
N GLU A 61 -3.16 16.00 19.97
CA GLU A 61 -3.29 17.42 20.36
C GLU A 61 -4.22 18.23 19.41
N TYR A 62 -4.24 17.89 18.12
CA TYR A 62 -5.02 18.54 17.06
C TYR A 62 -5.72 17.50 16.16
N PRO A 63 -6.85 16.92 16.61
CA PRO A 63 -7.55 15.86 15.86
C PRO A 63 -8.07 16.32 14.50
N ASP A 64 -8.34 17.61 14.33
CA ASP A 64 -8.78 18.23 13.07
C ASP A 64 -7.69 18.21 11.98
N LEU A 65 -6.44 18.00 12.35
CA LEU A 65 -5.33 17.83 11.41
C LEU A 65 -5.15 16.39 10.93
N ALA A 66 -5.85 15.42 11.53
CA ALA A 66 -5.81 14.05 11.04
C ALA A 66 -6.47 13.97 9.66
N PRO A 67 -5.89 13.24 8.70
CA PRO A 67 -6.53 13.02 7.41
C PRO A 67 -7.89 12.38 7.65
N GLU A 68 -8.92 12.92 6.99
CA GLU A 68 -10.26 12.37 7.00
C GLU A 68 -10.26 11.01 6.28
N TYR A 69 -9.84 9.94 6.95
CA TYR A 69 -9.84 8.59 6.38
C TYR A 69 -11.25 8.14 5.95
N GLU A 70 -12.31 8.77 6.45
CA GLU A 70 -13.70 8.51 6.03
C GLU A 70 -14.09 9.23 4.72
N SER A 71 -13.33 10.23 4.25
CA SER A 71 -13.63 10.98 3.02
C SER A 71 -12.64 10.74 1.87
N LEU A 72 -11.60 9.93 2.08
CA LEU A 72 -10.82 9.38 0.99
C LEU A 72 -11.71 8.41 0.20
N GLU A 73 -12.32 8.90 -0.88
CA GLU A 73 -12.85 8.03 -1.92
C GLU A 73 -11.79 6.96 -2.19
N PRO A 74 -12.16 5.66 -2.25
CA PRO A 74 -11.24 4.61 -2.62
C PRO A 74 -10.48 5.09 -3.84
N PRO A 75 -9.12 5.04 -3.84
CA PRO A 75 -8.36 5.59 -4.95
C PRO A 75 -8.93 5.05 -6.24
N THR A 76 -9.37 5.94 -7.12
CA THR A 76 -9.90 5.51 -8.40
C THR A 76 -8.71 4.94 -9.16
N ILE A 77 -8.58 3.61 -9.16
CA ILE A 77 -7.55 2.89 -9.92
C ILE A 77 -7.90 3.09 -11.40
N ASN A 78 -7.43 4.19 -11.98
CA ASN A 78 -7.56 4.46 -13.39
C ASN A 78 -6.33 3.91 -14.10
N SER A 79 -6.32 2.58 -14.26
CA SER A 79 -5.35 1.89 -15.10
C SER A 79 -6.03 1.58 -16.43
N GLU A 80 -5.52 2.15 -17.53
CA GLU A 80 -5.86 1.71 -18.89
C GLU A 80 -5.29 0.31 -19.18
N LEU A 81 -4.35 -0.16 -18.33
CA LEU A 81 -3.84 -1.52 -18.37
C LEU A 81 -4.92 -2.46 -17.85
N SER A 82 -5.40 -3.32 -18.74
CA SER A 82 -6.21 -4.47 -18.37
C SER A 82 -5.33 -5.50 -17.64
N TRP A 83 -5.92 -6.25 -16.71
CA TRP A 83 -5.18 -7.22 -15.88
C TRP A 83 -4.38 -8.25 -16.68
N ASP A 84 -4.86 -8.63 -17.87
CA ASP A 84 -4.17 -9.52 -18.82
C ASP A 84 -2.90 -8.91 -19.43
N LYS A 85 -2.75 -7.59 -19.36
CA LYS A 85 -1.57 -6.85 -19.81
C LYS A 85 -0.60 -6.50 -18.69
N VAL A 86 -0.97 -6.77 -17.44
CA VAL A 86 -0.07 -6.61 -16.29
C VAL A 86 0.94 -7.74 -16.34
N SER A 87 2.16 -7.45 -16.79
CA SER A 87 3.29 -8.37 -16.65
C SER A 87 3.93 -8.15 -15.30
N LEU A 88 3.99 -9.19 -14.48
CA LEU A 88 4.87 -9.21 -13.33
C LEU A 88 6.33 -9.21 -13.82
N GLU A 89 7.21 -8.48 -13.14
CA GLU A 89 8.63 -8.51 -13.48
C GLU A 89 9.18 -9.93 -13.27
N PRO A 90 9.86 -10.52 -14.26
CA PRO A 90 10.50 -11.82 -14.09
C PRO A 90 11.44 -11.80 -12.87
N PRO A 91 11.45 -12.84 -12.04
CA PRO A 91 10.93 -14.19 -12.29
C PRO A 91 9.51 -14.44 -11.77
N LEU A 92 8.77 -13.41 -11.34
CA LEU A 92 7.49 -13.59 -10.66
C LEU A 92 6.37 -13.95 -11.63
N THR A 93 5.60 -14.99 -11.31
CA THR A 93 4.39 -15.41 -12.02
C THR A 93 3.14 -15.03 -11.21
N ALA A 94 1.97 -15.04 -11.86
CA ALA A 94 0.71 -14.84 -11.17
C ALA A 94 0.50 -15.90 -10.06
N GLU A 95 0.95 -17.13 -10.32
CA GLU A 95 0.89 -18.24 -9.36
C GLU A 95 1.75 -17.97 -8.12
N ASP A 96 2.91 -17.32 -8.27
CA ASP A 96 3.75 -16.91 -7.14
C ASP A 96 3.05 -15.87 -6.26
N VAL A 97 2.31 -14.94 -6.88
CA VAL A 97 1.54 -13.92 -6.17
C VAL A 97 0.36 -14.54 -5.43
N ASP A 98 -0.39 -15.43 -6.08
CA ASP A 98 -1.50 -16.16 -5.47
C ASP A 98 -1.03 -17.01 -4.28
N ALA A 99 0.12 -17.67 -4.40
CA ALA A 99 0.72 -18.45 -3.33
C ALA A 99 1.08 -17.60 -2.09
N ILE A 100 1.41 -16.31 -2.27
CA ILE A 100 1.66 -15.37 -1.18
C ILE A 100 0.36 -14.82 -0.59
N LEU A 101 -0.59 -14.44 -1.44
CA LEU A 101 -1.82 -13.74 -1.02
C LEU A 101 -2.85 -14.67 -0.40
N LEU A 102 -3.11 -15.84 -1.01
CA LEU A 102 -4.16 -16.75 -0.58
C LEU A 102 -4.01 -17.17 0.89
N PRO A 103 -2.82 -17.52 1.42
CA PRO A 103 -2.67 -17.86 2.83
C PRO A 103 -3.02 -16.72 3.79
N LEU A 104 -2.76 -15.46 3.41
CA LEU A 104 -2.97 -14.27 4.24
C LEU A 104 -4.45 -13.87 4.34
N LEU A 105 -5.29 -14.33 3.41
CA LEU A 105 -6.73 -14.03 3.42
C LEU A 105 -7.45 -14.80 4.53
N ARG A 106 -8.30 -14.09 5.27
CA ARG A 106 -9.25 -14.72 6.22
C ARG A 106 -10.19 -15.66 5.46
N SER A 107 -10.66 -16.74 6.11
CA SER A 107 -11.48 -17.79 5.50
C SER A 107 -12.69 -17.26 4.71
N HIS A 108 -13.34 -16.18 5.17
CA HIS A 108 -14.45 -15.56 4.46
C HIS A 108 -14.05 -14.98 3.09
N TRP A 109 -12.89 -14.32 3.00
CA TRP A 109 -12.39 -13.72 1.75
C TRP A 109 -11.96 -14.77 0.73
N LYS A 110 -11.46 -15.93 1.18
CA LYS A 110 -11.18 -17.08 0.30
C LYS A 110 -12.45 -17.57 -0.41
N LYS A 111 -13.58 -17.61 0.31
CA LYS A 111 -14.87 -18.02 -0.26
C LYS A 111 -15.37 -17.00 -1.28
N VAL A 112 -15.26 -15.71 -0.99
CA VAL A 112 -15.64 -14.64 -1.92
C VAL A 112 -14.82 -14.72 -3.21
N MET A 113 -13.50 -14.88 -3.11
CA MET A 113 -12.62 -15.07 -4.27
C MET A 113 -13.05 -16.27 -5.13
N LEU A 114 -13.36 -17.41 -4.51
CA LEU A 114 -13.80 -18.61 -5.22
C LEU A 114 -15.11 -18.37 -5.99
N VAL A 115 -16.10 -17.75 -5.34
CA VAL A 115 -17.40 -17.43 -5.97
C VAL A 115 -17.21 -16.47 -7.14
N VAL A 116 -16.36 -15.46 -7.01
CA VAL A 116 -16.06 -14.51 -8.09
C VAL A 116 -15.35 -15.20 -9.26
N TYR A 117 -14.41 -16.10 -8.97
CA TYR A 117 -13.72 -16.90 -9.97
C TYR A 117 -14.68 -17.82 -10.75
N GLU A 118 -15.52 -18.58 -10.04
CA GLU A 118 -16.53 -19.46 -10.64
C GLU A 118 -17.57 -18.68 -11.46
N ALA A 119 -17.98 -17.49 -10.99
CA ALA A 119 -18.89 -16.61 -11.71
C ALA A 119 -18.25 -16.08 -13.00
N ARG A 120 -16.96 -15.72 -12.97
CA ARG A 120 -16.21 -15.30 -14.16
C ARG A 120 -16.19 -16.39 -15.22
N ASP A 121 -15.84 -17.62 -14.85
CA ASP A 121 -15.78 -18.74 -15.79
C ASP A 121 -17.16 -19.07 -16.38
N SER A 122 -18.20 -18.99 -15.54
CA SER A 122 -19.60 -19.18 -15.98
C SER A 122 -20.05 -18.09 -16.95
N CYS A 123 -19.58 -16.85 -16.80
CA CYS A 123 -19.86 -15.76 -17.74
C CYS A 123 -19.05 -15.86 -19.05
N ILE A 124 -17.84 -16.44 -19.02
CA ILE A 124 -17.01 -16.63 -20.21
C ILE A 124 -17.57 -17.76 -21.10
N MET A 125 -18.18 -18.80 -20.52
CA MET A 125 -18.80 -19.90 -21.28
C MET A 125 -20.16 -19.57 -21.93
N GLN A 126 -20.73 -18.39 -21.66
CA GLN A 126 -22.02 -17.95 -22.23
C GLN A 126 -21.87 -16.90 -23.35
N ARG A 127 -20.65 -16.61 -23.79
CA ARG A 127 -20.34 -15.75 -24.96
C ARG A 127 -19.83 -16.59 -26.13
#